data_AF-A0A966TFS6-F1
#
_entry.id   AF-A0A966TFS6-F1
#
_cell.length_a   1.000
_cell.length_b   1.000
_cell.length_c   1.000
_cell.angle_alpha   90.00
_cell.angle_beta   90.00
_cell.angle_gamma   90.00
#
_symmetry.space_group_name_H-M   'P 1'
#
loop_
_entity.id
_entity.type
_entity.pdbx_description
1 polymer ?
#
loop_
_entity_poly.entity_id
_entity_poly.type
_entity_poly.pdbx_seq_one_letter_code
_entity_poly.pdbx_strand_id
1 'polypeptide(L)'
;MAYPAPQSKVVIVSDGGDDFSHIAAIHDCDYHQMQNKTNNKNLVFSKAESIFEYAHRLGTYCKEFSNSHFLLLEDDVLTLKCVQEKTLLYDINGCNKNEFFDQPVSHELRKHNPRLSSSKKIWYGACGGSIFKTEFMVNLLTDKSRLMEEARFYCSRASRNKWASDAFLSYLCLKHGGTIGQYPGFCETWHPDYGDRMVEGSIEILHQYKRLYEHNS
;
A
#
# COMPACT_ATOMS: atom_id res chain seq x y z
N MET A 1 -13.63 -20.70 -15.76
CA MET A 1 -12.29 -21.18 -15.36
C MET A 1 -12.14 -20.82 -13.90
N ALA A 2 -11.96 -21.79 -12.99
CA ALA A 2 -11.79 -21.49 -11.57
C ALA A 2 -10.36 -20.95 -11.36
N TYR A 3 -10.23 -19.80 -10.71
CA TYR A 3 -8.92 -19.30 -10.30
C TYR A 3 -8.41 -20.21 -9.17
N PRO A 4 -7.12 -20.61 -9.19
CA PRO A 4 -6.57 -21.38 -8.09
C PRO A 4 -6.66 -20.58 -6.79
N ALA A 5 -6.94 -21.28 -5.69
CA ALA A 5 -6.92 -20.69 -4.35
C ALA A 5 -5.53 -20.09 -4.06
N PRO A 6 -5.44 -19.01 -3.25
CA PRO A 6 -4.16 -18.47 -2.84
C PRO A 6 -3.35 -19.56 -2.12
N GLN A 7 -2.08 -19.72 -2.52
CA GLN A 7 -1.17 -20.69 -1.90
C GLN A 7 -0.47 -20.12 -0.66
N SER A 8 -0.57 -18.81 -0.45
CA SER A 8 -0.01 -18.09 0.68
C SER A 8 -1.13 -17.64 1.62
N LYS A 9 -0.78 -17.39 2.89
CA LYS A 9 -1.69 -16.82 3.87
C LYS A 9 -2.30 -15.51 3.37
N VAL A 10 -3.62 -15.39 3.52
CA VAL A 10 -4.38 -14.16 3.23
C VAL A 10 -5.01 -13.69 4.53
N VAL A 11 -4.80 -12.41 4.87
CA VAL A 11 -5.44 -11.75 6.00
C VAL A 11 -6.37 -10.68 5.46
N ILE A 12 -7.66 -10.78 5.79
CA ILE A 12 -8.69 -9.82 5.42
C ILE A 12 -9.03 -8.97 6.64
N VAL A 13 -8.95 -7.66 6.49
CA VAL A 13 -9.27 -6.70 7.55
C VAL A 13 -10.39 -5.79 7.05
N SER A 14 -11.59 -5.94 7.62
CA SER A 14 -12.70 -5.01 7.36
C SER A 14 -12.62 -3.85 8.36
N ASP A 15 -12.18 -2.68 7.88
CA ASP A 15 -11.98 -1.49 8.71
C ASP A 15 -13.26 -0.69 8.95
N GLY A 16 -14.22 -1.29 9.67
CA GLY A 16 -15.55 -0.71 9.85
C GLY A 16 -16.42 -0.79 8.60
N GLY A 17 -16.12 -1.72 7.69
CA GLY A 17 -16.93 -2.05 6.53
C GLY A 17 -17.85 -3.26 6.79
N ASP A 18 -18.36 -3.84 5.70
CA ASP A 18 -19.24 -5.00 5.74
C ASP A 18 -18.53 -6.25 6.31
N ASP A 19 -19.34 -7.21 6.77
CA ASP A 19 -18.85 -8.49 7.30
C ASP A 19 -18.61 -9.51 6.17
N PHE A 20 -17.33 -9.80 5.92
CA PHE A 20 -16.88 -10.75 4.91
C PHE A 20 -16.44 -12.11 5.49
N SER A 21 -16.77 -12.40 6.76
CA SER A 21 -16.39 -13.66 7.43
C SER A 21 -16.81 -14.91 6.64
N HIS A 22 -17.99 -14.90 6.02
CA HIS A 22 -18.50 -15.99 5.19
C HIS A 22 -17.64 -16.23 3.93
N ILE A 23 -17.20 -15.16 3.26
CA ILE A 23 -16.28 -15.25 2.11
C ILE A 23 -14.90 -15.71 2.56
N ALA A 24 -14.40 -15.17 3.68
CA ALA A 24 -13.12 -15.57 4.23
C ALA A 24 -13.09 -17.08 4.56
N ALA A 25 -14.15 -17.61 5.13
CA ALA A 25 -14.28 -19.05 5.43
C ALA A 25 -14.28 -19.92 4.16
N ILE A 26 -14.89 -19.48 3.06
CA ILE A 26 -14.89 -20.21 1.78
C ILE A 26 -13.47 -20.31 1.19
N HIS A 27 -12.64 -19.29 1.42
CA HIS A 27 -11.31 -19.17 0.82
C HIS A 27 -10.16 -19.44 1.79
N ASP A 28 -10.45 -19.91 3.01
CA ASP A 28 -9.46 -20.18 4.07
C ASP A 28 -8.59 -18.95 4.39
N CYS A 29 -9.22 -17.79 4.49
CA CYS A 29 -8.58 -16.53 4.84
C CYS A 29 -8.76 -16.20 6.33
N ASP A 30 -7.74 -15.62 6.96
CA ASP A 30 -7.86 -15.07 8.31
C ASP A 30 -8.63 -13.76 8.26
N TYR A 31 -9.75 -13.69 8.99
CA TYR A 31 -10.66 -12.54 8.95
C TYR A 31 -10.70 -11.76 10.25
N HIS A 32 -10.62 -10.42 10.12
CA HIS A 32 -10.73 -9.51 11.26
C HIS A 32 -11.67 -8.34 10.96
N GLN A 33 -12.82 -8.31 11.64
CA GLN A 33 -13.72 -7.16 11.64
C GLN A 33 -13.24 -6.12 12.66
N MET A 34 -13.08 -4.88 12.20
CA MET A 34 -12.88 -3.73 13.08
C MET A 34 -14.20 -2.99 13.27
N GLN A 35 -14.44 -2.52 14.49
CA GLN A 35 -15.64 -1.74 14.81
C GLN A 35 -15.50 -0.27 14.38
N ASN A 36 -14.28 0.25 14.41
CA ASN A 36 -13.99 1.65 14.13
C ASN A 36 -13.36 1.79 12.74
N LYS A 37 -13.95 2.63 11.91
CA LYS A 37 -13.38 3.04 10.63
C LYS A 37 -12.28 4.07 10.84
N THR A 38 -11.10 3.84 10.27
CA THR A 38 -9.97 4.77 10.42
C THR A 38 -10.04 5.94 9.45
N ASN A 39 -10.61 5.78 8.27
CA ASN A 39 -10.62 6.81 7.22
C ASN A 39 -11.99 7.45 6.97
N ASN A 40 -11.98 8.63 6.34
CA ASN A 40 -13.20 9.29 5.87
C ASN A 40 -13.49 8.93 4.40
N LYS A 41 -14.50 9.59 3.79
CA LYS A 41 -14.68 9.58 2.33
C LYS A 41 -13.37 9.92 1.61
N ASN A 42 -13.09 9.22 0.51
CA ASN A 42 -11.88 9.35 -0.32
C ASN A 42 -10.57 8.85 0.31
N LEU A 43 -10.64 7.93 1.29
CA LEU A 43 -9.46 7.27 1.89
C LEU A 43 -8.49 8.22 2.63
N VAL A 44 -8.87 9.47 2.84
CA VAL A 44 -8.09 10.45 3.61
C VAL A 44 -8.46 10.35 5.10
N PHE A 45 -7.47 10.24 5.97
CA PHE A 45 -7.64 10.13 7.42
C PHE A 45 -8.11 11.45 8.05
N SER A 46 -8.79 11.41 9.20
CA SER A 46 -9.32 12.62 9.87
C SER A 46 -8.32 13.29 10.84
N LYS A 47 -7.41 12.50 11.41
CA LYS A 47 -6.49 12.84 12.49
C LYS A 47 -5.28 11.90 12.47
N ALA A 48 -4.19 12.29 13.15
CA ALA A 48 -2.98 11.47 13.23
C ALA A 48 -3.24 10.12 13.90
N GLU A 49 -4.13 10.06 14.89
CA GLU A 49 -4.50 8.83 15.60
C GLU A 49 -5.08 7.78 14.65
N SER A 50 -5.86 8.21 13.65
CA SER A 50 -6.42 7.31 12.65
C SER A 50 -5.36 6.73 11.71
N ILE A 51 -4.37 7.54 11.32
CA ILE A 51 -3.21 7.09 10.54
C ILE A 51 -2.44 6.04 11.34
N PHE A 52 -2.18 6.34 12.61
CA PHE A 52 -1.52 5.42 13.54
C PHE A 52 -2.29 4.11 13.66
N GLU A 53 -3.62 4.14 13.88
CA GLU A 53 -4.45 2.94 14.03
C GLU A 53 -4.36 2.06 12.79
N TYR A 54 -4.47 2.65 11.59
CA TYR A 54 -4.31 1.94 10.33
C TYR A 54 -2.92 1.29 10.22
N ALA A 55 -1.86 2.08 10.41
CA ALA A 55 -0.48 1.61 10.23
C ALA A 55 -0.08 0.56 11.27
N HIS A 56 -0.52 0.72 12.52
CA HIS A 56 -0.28 -0.23 13.60
C HIS A 56 -1.03 -1.56 13.33
N ARG A 57 -2.26 -1.48 12.82
CA ARG A 57 -3.03 -2.66 12.44
C ARG A 57 -2.37 -3.42 11.31
N LEU A 58 -1.91 -2.71 10.27
CA LEU A 58 -1.11 -3.32 9.20
C LEU A 58 0.12 -4.02 9.78
N GLY A 59 0.90 -3.35 10.64
CA GLY A 59 2.06 -3.94 11.31
C GLY A 59 1.74 -5.15 12.19
N THR A 60 0.55 -5.20 12.80
CA THR A 60 0.09 -6.33 13.62
C THR A 60 -0.07 -7.57 12.77
N TYR A 61 -0.74 -7.47 11.62
CA TYR A 61 -1.01 -8.61 10.75
C TYR A 61 0.16 -8.95 9.82
N CYS A 62 0.99 -7.97 9.43
CA CYS A 62 2.19 -8.25 8.65
C CYS A 62 3.16 -9.23 9.34
N LYS A 63 3.17 -9.26 10.68
CA LYS A 63 3.98 -10.20 11.48
C LYS A 63 3.58 -11.66 11.29
N GLU A 64 2.39 -11.92 10.78
CA GLU A 64 1.87 -13.27 10.61
C GLU A 64 2.34 -13.91 9.29
N PHE A 65 2.90 -13.12 8.38
CA PHE A 65 3.45 -13.62 7.12
C PHE A 65 4.87 -14.15 7.32
N SER A 66 5.14 -15.36 6.82
CA SER A 66 6.48 -15.95 6.77
C SER A 66 7.22 -15.64 5.46
N ASN A 67 6.50 -15.14 4.44
CA ASN A 67 7.07 -14.78 3.15
C ASN A 67 7.95 -13.52 3.25
N SER A 68 8.98 -13.46 2.40
CA SER A 68 9.89 -12.30 2.25
C SER A 68 9.16 -11.00 1.90
N HIS A 69 8.03 -11.13 1.21
CA HIS A 69 7.17 -10.05 0.79
C HIS A 69 5.70 -10.34 1.06
N PHE A 70 4.91 -9.28 1.24
CA PHE A 70 3.44 -9.35 1.23
C PHE A 70 2.86 -8.35 0.23
N LEU A 71 1.69 -8.67 -0.30
CA LEU A 71 0.92 -7.82 -1.23
C LEU A 71 -0.20 -7.13 -0.46
N LEU A 72 -0.30 -5.81 -0.56
CA LEU A 72 -1.47 -5.08 -0.04
C LEU A 72 -2.56 -5.08 -1.11
N LEU A 73 -3.69 -5.72 -0.81
CA LEU A 73 -4.86 -5.75 -1.68
C LEU A 73 -5.91 -4.76 -1.18
N GLU A 74 -6.29 -3.82 -2.04
CA GLU A 74 -7.51 -3.03 -1.89
C GLU A 74 -8.65 -3.70 -2.66
N ASP A 75 -9.88 -3.24 -2.45
CA ASP A 75 -11.07 -3.85 -3.04
C ASP A 75 -11.19 -3.65 -4.56
N ASP A 76 -10.36 -2.80 -5.15
CA ASP A 76 -10.24 -2.53 -6.58
C ASP A 76 -8.92 -3.02 -7.19
N VAL A 77 -8.29 -4.02 -6.58
CA VAL A 77 -7.08 -4.69 -7.08
C VAL A 77 -7.40 -6.09 -7.60
N LEU A 78 -6.85 -6.43 -8.77
CA LEU A 78 -6.96 -7.74 -9.39
C LEU A 78 -5.59 -8.40 -9.56
N THR A 79 -5.45 -9.63 -9.07
CA THR A 79 -4.26 -10.47 -9.31
C THR A 79 -4.50 -11.35 -10.53
N LEU A 80 -3.73 -11.13 -11.59
CA LEU A 80 -3.86 -11.84 -12.87
C LEU A 80 -2.84 -12.98 -13.00
N LYS A 81 -1.65 -12.82 -12.41
CA LYS A 81 -0.55 -13.78 -12.51
C LYS A 81 0.28 -13.80 -11.22
N CYS A 82 1.08 -14.86 -11.06
CA CYS A 82 2.11 -14.92 -10.02
C CYS A 82 3.18 -13.86 -10.30
N VAL A 83 3.55 -13.10 -9.26
CA VAL A 83 4.57 -12.06 -9.36
C VAL A 83 5.96 -12.67 -9.43
N GLN A 84 6.81 -12.14 -10.31
CA GLN A 84 8.22 -12.54 -10.38
C GLN A 84 9.05 -11.85 -9.28
N GLU A 85 9.35 -12.57 -8.20
CA GLU A 85 10.07 -12.04 -7.03
C GLU A 85 11.41 -11.35 -7.39
N LYS A 86 12.14 -11.86 -8.40
CA LYS A 86 13.39 -11.24 -8.90
C LYS A 86 13.25 -9.80 -9.40
N THR A 87 12.02 -9.36 -9.68
CA THR A 87 11.71 -8.00 -10.14
C THR A 87 11.39 -7.04 -9.00
N LEU A 88 11.29 -7.54 -7.76
CA LEU A 88 11.02 -6.77 -6.57
C LEU A 88 12.34 -6.23 -6.00
N LEU A 89 12.73 -5.04 -6.46
CA LEU A 89 14.03 -4.44 -6.17
C LEU A 89 14.00 -3.44 -5.01
N TYR A 90 12.80 -3.13 -4.49
CA TYR A 90 12.56 -2.07 -3.53
C TYR A 90 11.91 -2.59 -2.25
N ASP A 91 11.92 -1.79 -1.19
CA ASP A 91 11.21 -2.12 0.05
C ASP A 91 9.68 -1.96 -0.12
N ILE A 92 9.27 -1.03 -0.99
CA ILE A 92 7.91 -0.90 -1.52
C ILE A 92 7.98 -0.93 -3.05
N ASN A 93 7.30 -1.91 -3.65
CA ASN A 93 7.23 -2.15 -5.08
C ASN A 93 5.80 -1.86 -5.55
N GLY A 94 5.62 -0.79 -6.32
CA GLY A 94 4.31 -0.26 -6.69
C GLY A 94 4.26 1.23 -6.33
N CYS A 95 4.42 2.08 -7.34
CA CYS A 95 4.43 3.52 -7.13
C CYS A 95 3.74 4.28 -8.26
N ASN A 96 3.05 5.36 -7.89
CA ASN A 96 2.54 6.30 -8.86
C ASN A 96 3.57 7.42 -9.03
N LYS A 97 4.31 7.40 -10.15
CA LYS A 97 5.36 8.40 -10.44
C LYS A 97 4.81 9.83 -10.63
N ASN A 98 3.49 10.00 -10.68
CA ASN A 98 2.83 11.30 -10.78
C ASN A 98 2.40 11.88 -9.42
N GLU A 99 2.53 11.09 -8.34
CA GLU A 99 2.16 11.52 -6.99
C GLU A 99 3.40 11.88 -6.18
N PHE A 100 3.42 13.09 -5.62
CA PHE A 100 4.60 13.64 -4.95
C PHE A 100 4.29 14.13 -3.53
N PHE A 101 5.29 14.02 -2.65
CA PHE A 101 5.25 14.65 -1.35
C PHE A 101 5.37 16.17 -1.44
N ASP A 102 4.74 16.86 -0.49
CA ASP A 102 4.90 18.29 -0.31
C ASP A 102 6.34 18.64 0.06
N GLN A 103 6.72 19.91 -0.17
CA GLN A 103 8.09 20.37 0.13
C GLN A 103 8.50 20.20 1.59
N PRO A 104 7.65 20.47 2.61
CA PRO A 104 8.03 20.27 4.00
C PRO A 104 8.37 18.80 4.33
N VAL A 105 7.56 17.86 3.82
CA VAL A 105 7.82 16.42 3.98
C VAL A 105 9.07 16.01 3.20
N SER A 106 9.18 16.45 1.94
CA SER A 106 10.34 16.17 1.08
C SER A 106 11.66 16.66 1.69
N HIS A 107 11.67 17.83 2.31
CA HIS A 107 12.83 18.37 3.00
C HIS A 107 13.25 17.47 4.17
N GLU A 108 12.29 16.97 4.94
CA GLU A 108 12.57 16.07 6.06
C GLU A 108 13.11 14.72 5.60
N LEU A 109 12.52 14.14 4.56
CA LEU A 109 12.96 12.86 4.00
C LEU A 109 14.42 12.91 3.56
N ARG A 110 14.87 14.02 2.95
CA ARG A 110 16.27 14.17 2.52
C ARG A 110 17.27 14.26 3.67
N LYS A 111 16.85 14.71 4.85
CA LYS A 111 17.72 14.71 6.05
C LYS A 111 18.00 13.30 6.54
N HIS A 112 17.04 12.41 6.40
CA HIS A 112 17.09 11.06 6.96
C HIS A 112 17.50 10.00 5.93
N ASN A 113 17.31 10.28 4.64
CA ASN A 113 17.62 9.36 3.57
C ASN A 113 18.57 9.98 2.53
N PRO A 114 19.89 9.73 2.65
CA PRO A 114 20.89 10.32 1.75
C PRO A 114 20.82 9.81 0.31
N ARG A 115 20.03 8.76 0.03
CA ARG A 115 19.78 8.27 -1.34
C ARG A 115 18.84 9.19 -2.12
N LEU A 116 18.11 10.08 -1.44
CA LEU A 116 17.18 11.00 -2.06
C LEU A 116 17.92 12.24 -2.59
N SER A 117 17.79 12.48 -3.89
CA SER A 117 18.39 13.67 -4.51
C SER A 117 17.75 14.96 -4.00
N SER A 118 18.59 15.98 -3.76
CA SER A 118 18.16 17.33 -3.40
C SER A 118 17.38 18.04 -4.51
N SER A 119 17.64 17.72 -5.77
CA SER A 119 17.06 18.40 -6.94
C SER A 119 15.80 17.74 -7.50
N LYS A 120 15.44 16.53 -7.04
CA LYS A 120 14.31 15.77 -7.58
C LYS A 120 13.10 15.87 -6.66
N LYS A 121 11.90 15.97 -7.25
CA LYS A 121 10.64 15.71 -6.53
C LYS A 121 10.67 14.27 -6.00
N ILE A 122 10.14 14.06 -4.81
CA ILE A 122 10.09 12.74 -4.18
C ILE A 122 8.67 12.22 -4.38
N TRP A 123 8.54 11.16 -5.16
CA TRP A 123 7.26 10.47 -5.35
C TRP A 123 6.93 9.55 -4.19
N TYR A 124 5.67 9.15 -4.09
CA TYR A 124 5.23 8.10 -3.18
C TYR A 124 4.49 6.98 -3.93
N GLY A 125 4.30 5.85 -3.26
CA GLY A 125 3.62 4.67 -3.77
C GLY A 125 2.78 4.05 -2.67
N ALA A 126 2.82 2.71 -2.54
CA ALA A 126 2.10 1.98 -1.49
C ALA A 126 0.57 2.00 -1.63
N CYS A 127 0.06 2.19 -2.85
CA CYS A 127 -1.36 1.99 -3.18
C CYS A 127 -1.73 0.51 -3.21
N GLY A 128 -3.02 0.22 -3.35
CA GLY A 128 -3.52 -1.12 -3.67
C GLY A 128 -2.72 -1.79 -4.79
N GLY A 129 -2.31 -3.04 -4.55
CA GLY A 129 -1.47 -3.81 -5.48
C GLY A 129 0.03 -3.63 -5.28
N SER A 130 0.45 -2.79 -4.32
CA SER A 130 1.85 -2.65 -3.95
C SER A 130 2.34 -3.84 -3.13
N ILE A 131 3.61 -4.21 -3.35
CA ILE A 131 4.28 -5.35 -2.70
C ILE A 131 5.39 -4.83 -1.80
N PHE A 132 5.38 -5.29 -0.56
CA PHE A 132 6.21 -4.77 0.51
C PHE A 132 7.18 -5.83 1.01
N LYS A 133 8.39 -5.44 1.37
CA LYS A 133 9.33 -6.32 2.06
C LYS A 133 8.88 -6.51 3.52
N THR A 134 8.52 -7.74 3.87
CA THR A 134 7.83 -8.06 5.13
C THR A 134 8.62 -7.63 6.35
N GLU A 135 9.89 -8.05 6.46
CA GLU A 135 10.74 -7.75 7.61
C GLU A 135 10.91 -6.23 7.82
N PHE A 136 11.11 -5.49 6.73
CA PHE A 136 11.28 -4.04 6.79
C PHE A 136 10.01 -3.36 7.33
N MET A 137 8.84 -3.72 6.82
CA MET A 137 7.57 -3.14 7.27
C MET A 137 7.23 -3.53 8.71
N VAL A 138 7.48 -4.78 9.11
CA VAL A 138 7.30 -5.23 10.49
C VAL A 138 8.15 -4.39 11.45
N ASN A 139 9.41 -4.15 11.10
CA ASN A 139 10.31 -3.32 11.91
C ASN A 139 9.84 -1.86 12.00
N LEU A 140 9.19 -1.32 10.96
CA LEU A 140 8.67 0.04 10.97
C LEU A 140 7.40 0.20 11.80
N LEU A 141 6.45 -0.71 11.63
CA LEU A 141 5.06 -0.52 12.03
C LEU A 141 4.71 -1.03 13.44
N THR A 142 5.66 -1.66 14.14
CA THR A 142 5.34 -2.40 15.37
C THR A 142 5.76 -1.69 16.65
N ASP A 143 6.65 -0.70 16.57
CA ASP A 143 6.92 0.23 17.67
C ASP A 143 5.81 1.28 17.73
N LYS A 144 4.85 1.07 18.64
CA LYS A 144 3.68 1.94 18.82
C LYS A 144 4.05 3.39 19.15
N SER A 145 5.05 3.58 20.01
CA SER A 145 5.42 4.93 20.47
C SER A 145 5.99 5.73 19.33
N ARG A 146 6.97 5.15 18.62
CA ARG A 146 7.57 5.76 17.44
C ARG A 146 6.54 5.99 16.34
N LEU A 147 5.67 5.02 16.08
CA LEU A 147 4.67 5.13 15.02
C LEU A 147 3.67 6.29 15.26
N MET A 148 3.24 6.50 16.50
CA MET A 148 2.37 7.63 16.85
C MET A 148 3.11 8.97 16.69
N GLU A 149 4.37 9.04 17.10
CA GLU A 149 5.21 10.24 16.89
C GLU A 149 5.35 10.55 15.40
N GLU A 150 5.63 9.53 14.58
CA GLU A 150 5.74 9.68 13.13
C GLU A 150 4.43 10.12 12.47
N ALA A 151 3.29 9.58 12.90
CA ALA A 151 1.97 9.99 12.41
C ALA A 151 1.70 11.48 12.71
N ARG A 152 1.97 11.92 13.95
CA ARG A 152 1.82 13.32 14.35
C ARG A 152 2.77 14.24 13.59
N PHE A 153 4.03 13.84 13.47
CA PHE A 153 5.03 14.60 12.73
C PHE A 153 4.62 14.75 11.26
N TYR A 154 4.24 13.65 10.60
CA TYR A 154 3.76 13.67 9.21
C TYR A 154 2.57 14.62 9.03
N CYS A 155 1.54 14.51 9.88
CA CYS A 155 0.37 15.38 9.85
C CYS A 155 0.72 16.86 10.04
N SER A 156 1.75 17.19 10.82
CA SER A 156 2.20 18.58 11.03
C SER A 156 2.89 19.19 9.80
N ARG A 157 3.30 18.38 8.82
CA ARG A 157 4.08 18.80 7.65
C ARG A 157 3.37 18.59 6.32
N ALA A 158 2.57 17.53 6.23
CA ALA A 158 1.85 17.16 5.02
C ALA A 158 0.53 17.92 4.90
N SER A 159 0.20 18.33 3.68
CA SER A 159 -1.11 18.89 3.35
C SER A 159 -2.21 17.87 3.67
N ARG A 160 -3.37 18.38 4.07
CA ARG A 160 -4.47 17.57 4.59
C ARG A 160 -4.95 16.49 3.62
N ASN A 161 -4.93 16.79 2.32
CA ASN A 161 -5.28 15.88 1.23
C ASN A 161 -4.25 14.77 0.98
N LYS A 162 -3.06 14.85 1.59
CA LYS A 162 -2.01 13.82 1.55
C LYS A 162 -2.00 12.95 2.81
N TRP A 163 -2.97 13.12 3.72
CA TRP A 163 -3.14 12.22 4.86
C TRP A 163 -3.84 10.94 4.41
N ALA A 164 -3.21 10.20 3.51
CA ALA A 164 -3.66 8.93 2.95
C ALA A 164 -2.67 7.80 3.31
N SER A 165 -3.12 6.56 3.24
CA SER A 165 -2.35 5.38 3.68
C SER A 165 -1.08 5.21 2.86
N ASP A 166 -1.22 5.28 1.55
CA ASP A 166 -0.17 5.18 0.55
C ASP A 166 0.98 6.19 0.80
N ALA A 167 0.62 7.47 1.00
CA ALA A 167 1.56 8.54 1.28
C ALA A 167 2.25 8.36 2.65
N PHE A 168 1.53 7.96 3.69
CA PHE A 168 2.11 7.77 5.01
C PHE A 168 3.06 6.56 5.07
N LEU A 169 2.68 5.42 4.50
CA LEU A 169 3.54 4.23 4.43
C LEU A 169 4.81 4.52 3.63
N SER A 170 4.68 5.26 2.53
CA SER A 170 5.81 5.71 1.73
C SER A 170 6.73 6.66 2.51
N TYR A 171 6.16 7.58 3.29
CA TYR A 171 6.91 8.50 4.14
C TYR A 171 7.73 7.72 5.18
N LEU A 172 7.12 6.76 5.89
CA LEU A 172 7.81 5.92 6.86
C LEU A 172 8.96 5.15 6.20
N CYS A 173 8.69 4.49 5.09
CA CYS A 173 9.69 3.73 4.34
C CYS A 173 10.90 4.61 3.99
N LEU A 174 10.65 5.75 3.33
CA LEU A 174 11.73 6.63 2.89
C LEU A 174 12.45 7.28 4.07
N LYS A 175 11.76 7.73 5.12
CA LYS A 175 12.40 8.37 6.29
C LYS A 175 13.37 7.41 6.97
N HIS A 176 13.06 6.12 7.02
CA HIS A 176 13.90 5.12 7.66
C HIS A 176 14.89 4.44 6.69
N GLY A 177 15.27 5.12 5.61
CA GLY A 177 16.32 4.67 4.69
C GLY A 177 15.89 3.60 3.68
N GLY A 178 14.60 3.26 3.66
CA GLY A 178 14.01 2.37 2.68
C GLY A 178 13.95 2.97 1.28
N THR A 179 13.48 2.16 0.34
CA THR A 179 13.40 2.46 -1.09
C THR A 179 12.02 2.17 -1.64
N ILE A 180 11.60 2.98 -2.61
CA ILE A 180 10.31 2.84 -3.30
C ILE A 180 10.55 2.88 -4.79
N GLY A 181 9.91 1.98 -5.52
CA GLY A 181 9.95 2.01 -6.97
C GLY A 181 8.86 1.17 -7.62
N GLN A 182 8.88 1.19 -8.95
CA GLN A 182 7.92 0.45 -9.77
C GLN A 182 8.50 -0.93 -10.11
N TYR A 183 7.66 -1.96 -10.10
CA TYR A 183 8.00 -3.27 -10.67
C TYR A 183 7.25 -3.50 -11.99
N PRO A 184 7.80 -4.27 -12.93
CA PRO A 184 7.22 -4.43 -14.27
C PRO A 184 5.83 -5.04 -14.27
N GLY A 185 5.48 -5.89 -13.30
CA GLY A 185 4.18 -6.58 -13.22
C GLY A 185 3.00 -5.71 -12.78
N PHE A 186 3.23 -4.51 -12.23
CA PHE A 186 2.17 -3.61 -11.77
C PHE A 186 1.63 -2.74 -12.90
N CYS A 187 0.31 -2.62 -13.01
CA CYS A 187 -0.34 -1.69 -13.93
C CYS A 187 -1.56 -1.03 -13.28
N GLU A 188 -1.80 0.20 -13.68
CA GLU A 188 -3.00 0.97 -13.35
C GLU A 188 -3.88 1.06 -14.60
N THR A 189 -5.20 0.99 -14.46
CA THR A 189 -6.12 1.05 -15.63
C THR A 189 -6.02 2.35 -16.44
N TRP A 190 -5.57 3.44 -15.82
CA TRP A 190 -5.35 4.74 -16.48
C TRP A 190 -3.94 4.89 -17.09
N HIS A 191 -3.04 3.92 -16.90
CA HIS A 191 -1.69 4.03 -17.41
C HIS A 191 -1.68 3.92 -18.95
N PRO A 192 -0.91 4.75 -19.68
CA PRO A 192 -0.98 4.80 -21.14
C PRO A 192 -0.71 3.48 -21.87
N ASP A 193 0.08 2.58 -21.28
CA ASP A 193 0.43 1.27 -21.85
C ASP A 193 -0.52 0.12 -21.43
N TYR A 194 -1.58 0.40 -20.67
CA TYR A 194 -2.49 -0.62 -20.13
C TYR A 194 -3.03 -1.55 -21.22
N GLY A 195 -3.47 -0.99 -22.35
CA GLY A 195 -4.02 -1.77 -23.47
C GLY A 195 -3.01 -2.75 -24.07
N ASP A 196 -1.80 -2.27 -24.36
CA ASP A 196 -0.74 -3.10 -24.92
C ASP A 196 -0.34 -4.21 -23.94
N ARG A 197 -0.19 -3.87 -22.66
CA ARG A 197 0.18 -4.83 -21.61
C ARG A 197 -0.90 -5.87 -21.34
N MET A 198 -2.18 -5.51 -21.49
CA MET A 198 -3.30 -6.47 -21.44
C MET A 198 -3.22 -7.47 -22.59
N VAL A 199 -2.97 -7.00 -23.82
CA VAL A 199 -2.84 -7.86 -25.01
C VAL A 199 -1.63 -8.80 -24.91
N GLU A 200 -0.50 -8.28 -24.44
CA GLU A 200 0.73 -9.05 -24.21
C GLU A 200 0.63 -9.99 -22.99
N GLY A 201 -0.35 -9.76 -22.12
CA GLY A 201 -0.46 -10.44 -20.84
C GLY A 201 0.72 -10.15 -19.91
N SER A 202 1.30 -8.95 -19.95
CA SER A 202 2.44 -8.57 -19.09
C SER A 202 2.02 -7.99 -17.74
N ILE A 203 0.73 -7.93 -17.45
CA ILE A 203 0.19 -7.47 -16.17
C ILE A 203 0.07 -8.64 -15.20
N GLU A 204 0.71 -8.52 -14.05
CA GLU A 204 0.64 -9.47 -12.94
C GLU A 204 -0.39 -8.99 -11.90
N ILE A 205 -0.35 -7.69 -11.58
CA ILE A 205 -1.29 -7.01 -10.67
C ILE A 205 -1.87 -5.79 -11.37
N LEU A 206 -3.20 -5.69 -11.39
CA LEU A 206 -3.95 -4.57 -11.95
C LEU A 206 -4.68 -3.80 -10.84
N HIS A 207 -4.42 -2.50 -10.72
CA HIS A 207 -5.11 -1.62 -9.78
C HIS A 207 -6.19 -0.79 -10.49
N GLN A 208 -7.23 -0.42 -9.74
CA GLN A 208 -8.39 0.34 -10.20
C GLN A 208 -9.21 -0.38 -11.27
N TYR A 209 -9.35 -1.71 -11.16
CA TYR A 209 -10.12 -2.50 -12.14
C TYR A 209 -11.62 -2.17 -12.11
N LYS A 210 -12.15 -1.64 -10.98
CA LYS A 210 -13.54 -1.21 -10.85
C LYS A 210 -13.96 -0.14 -11.86
N ARG A 211 -13.02 0.72 -12.26
CA ARG A 211 -13.23 1.74 -13.30
C ARG A 211 -13.70 1.15 -14.64
N LEU A 212 -13.42 -0.12 -14.90
CA LEU A 212 -13.82 -0.79 -16.13
C LEU A 212 -15.34 -1.03 -16.23
N TYR A 213 -16.08 -0.97 -15.11
CA TYR A 213 -17.52 -1.22 -15.09
C TYR A 213 -18.34 -0.17 -14.33
N GLU A 214 -17.73 0.69 -13.52
CA GLU A 214 -18.42 1.83 -12.87
C GLU A 214 -18.83 2.93 -13.87
N HIS A 215 -18.24 2.97 -15.08
CA HIS A 215 -18.71 3.87 -16.15
C HIS A 215 -19.99 3.38 -16.85
N ASN A 216 -20.51 2.20 -16.51
CA ASN A 216 -21.71 1.61 -17.11
C ASN A 216 -22.90 1.51 -16.13
N SER A 217 -22.81 2.17 -14.98
CA SER A 217 -23.84 2.17 -13.92
C SER A 217 -24.32 3.57 -13.59
#